data_AF-A0A6L7SSL6-F1
#
_entry.id   AF-A0A6L7SSL6-F1
#
_cell.length_a   1.000
_cell.length_b   1.000
_cell.length_c   1.000
_cell.angle_alpha   90.00
_cell.angle_beta   90.00
_cell.angle_gamma   90.00
#
_symmetry.space_group_name_H-M   'P 1'
#
loop_
_entity.id
_entity.type
_entity.pdbx_description
1 polymer ?
#
loop_
_entity_poly.entity_id
_entity_poly.type
_entity_poly.pdbx_seq_one_letter_code
_entity_poly.pdbx_strand_id
1 'polypeptide(L)'
;MHNKCLYDALHNSIKYQLIGTEKMKTTEINNFMAPAIAFNQLVLKNVETVVGMQVESFKAYADLGFKNLNAGLEVKTIEELNVYVEDLKAVAKKVNEQVTSDLEALGKINAKFIEEARKLPDVKKAAPAVKKAA
;
A
#
# COMPACT_ATOMS: atom_id res chain seq x y z
N MET A 1 -10.95 -60.40 21.14
CA MET A 1 -10.01 -59.26 21.05
C MET A 1 -9.60 -58.92 19.61
N HIS A 2 -9.41 -59.90 18.72
CA HIS A 2 -8.92 -59.68 17.34
C HIS A 2 -9.82 -58.79 16.46
N ASN A 3 -11.15 -58.98 16.50
CA ASN A 3 -12.09 -58.22 15.66
C ASN A 3 -12.17 -56.72 16.02
N LYS A 4 -11.93 -56.36 17.29
CA LYS A 4 -11.90 -54.96 17.72
C LYS A 4 -10.69 -54.22 17.16
N CYS A 5 -9.53 -54.88 17.13
CA CYS A 5 -8.30 -54.32 16.57
C CYS A 5 -8.42 -54.06 15.05
N LEU A 6 -9.08 -54.98 14.32
CA LEU A 6 -9.37 -54.82 12.89
C LEU A 6 -10.34 -53.66 12.62
N TYR A 7 -11.38 -53.51 13.43
CA TYR A 7 -12.31 -52.39 13.33
C TYR A 7 -11.63 -51.05 13.65
N ASP A 8 -10.85 -50.99 14.72
CA ASP A 8 -10.14 -49.78 15.13
C ASP A 8 -9.08 -49.36 14.07
N ALA A 9 -8.43 -50.33 13.43
CA ALA A 9 -7.50 -50.07 12.31
C ALA A 9 -8.21 -49.54 11.06
N LEU A 10 -9.33 -50.14 10.67
CA LEU A 10 -10.12 -49.71 9.52
C LEU A 10 -10.72 -48.32 9.75
N HIS A 11 -11.27 -48.06 10.94
CA HIS A 11 -11.82 -46.77 11.33
C HIS A 11 -10.76 -45.65 11.27
N ASN A 12 -9.56 -45.93 11.79
CA ASN A 12 -8.45 -44.96 11.72
C ASN A 12 -7.99 -44.71 10.28
N SER A 13 -7.90 -45.74 9.44
CA SER A 13 -7.52 -45.57 8.02
C SER A 13 -8.51 -44.67 7.28
N ILE A 14 -9.81 -44.88 7.46
CA ILE A 14 -10.87 -44.06 6.87
C ILE A 14 -10.75 -42.61 7.36
N LYS A 15 -10.52 -42.41 8.67
CA LYS A 15 -10.33 -41.07 9.25
C LYS A 15 -9.13 -40.34 8.64
N TYR A 16 -8.00 -41.01 8.44
CA TYR A 16 -6.82 -40.41 7.80
C TYR A 16 -7.07 -40.04 6.33
N GLN A 17 -7.79 -40.87 5.57
CA GLN A 17 -8.17 -40.56 4.19
C GLN A 17 -9.10 -39.35 4.10
N LEU A 18 -10.12 -39.26 4.96
CA LEU A 18 -11.03 -38.12 4.99
C LEU A 18 -10.30 -36.81 5.29
N ILE A 19 -9.45 -36.79 6.32
CA ILE A 19 -8.60 -35.64 6.67
C ILE A 19 -7.68 -35.26 5.49
N GLY A 20 -7.10 -36.25 4.79
CA GLY A 20 -6.28 -36.03 3.61
C GLY A 20 -7.05 -35.36 2.47
N THR A 21 -8.29 -35.80 2.20
CA THR A 21 -9.14 -35.22 1.17
C THR A 21 -9.63 -33.81 1.50
N GLU A 22 -9.93 -33.54 2.78
CA GLU A 22 -10.33 -32.21 3.24
C GLU A 22 -9.18 -31.22 3.10
N LYS A 23 -7.97 -31.60 3.53
CA LYS A 23 -6.75 -30.78 3.36
C LYS A 23 -6.44 -30.49 1.90
N MET A 24 -6.55 -31.48 1.00
CA MET A 24 -6.37 -31.26 -0.45
C MET A 24 -7.36 -30.23 -0.99
N LYS A 25 -8.65 -30.36 -0.66
CA LYS A 25 -9.67 -29.40 -1.09
C LYS A 25 -9.39 -27.99 -0.58
N THR A 26 -8.98 -27.85 0.68
CA THR A 26 -8.61 -26.54 1.24
C THR A 26 -7.38 -25.95 0.53
N THR A 27 -6.36 -26.76 0.24
CA THR A 27 -5.17 -26.31 -0.50
C THR A 27 -5.50 -25.89 -1.93
N GLU A 28 -6.37 -26.61 -2.63
CA GLU A 28 -6.82 -26.23 -3.97
C GLU A 28 -7.63 -24.94 -3.98
N ILE A 29 -8.56 -24.77 -3.03
CA ILE A 29 -9.33 -23.53 -2.85
C ILE A 29 -8.39 -22.34 -2.56
N ASN A 30 -7.40 -22.54 -1.68
CA ASN A 30 -6.42 -21.51 -1.36
C ASN A 30 -5.58 -21.12 -2.58
N ASN A 31 -5.11 -22.09 -3.36
CA ASN A 31 -4.34 -21.83 -4.58
C ASN A 31 -5.16 -21.12 -5.66
N PHE A 32 -6.46 -21.45 -5.77
CA PHE A 32 -7.38 -20.79 -6.68
C PHE A 32 -7.64 -19.32 -6.29
N MET A 33 -7.78 -19.04 -4.99
CA MET A 33 -8.00 -17.68 -4.48
C MET A 33 -6.73 -16.83 -4.34
N ALA A 34 -5.55 -17.45 -4.30
CA ALA A 34 -4.28 -16.77 -4.05
C ALA A 34 -4.03 -15.55 -4.98
N PRO A 35 -4.30 -15.61 -6.31
CA PRO A 35 -4.13 -14.44 -7.17
C PRO A 35 -5.04 -13.26 -6.81
N ALA A 36 -6.29 -13.53 -6.42
CA ALA A 36 -7.23 -12.48 -6.01
C ALA A 36 -6.81 -11.83 -4.67
N ILE A 37 -6.35 -12.64 -3.72
CA ILE A 37 -5.82 -12.16 -2.44
C ILE A 37 -4.57 -11.29 -2.69
N ALA A 38 -3.63 -11.77 -3.51
CA ALA A 38 -2.40 -11.04 -3.81
C ALA A 38 -2.67 -9.71 -4.55
N PHE A 39 -3.65 -9.68 -5.45
CA PHE A 39 -4.08 -8.44 -6.10
C PHE A 39 -4.70 -7.45 -5.12
N ASN A 40 -5.58 -7.90 -4.23
CA ASN A 40 -6.17 -7.03 -3.19
C ASN A 40 -5.08 -6.46 -2.26
N GLN A 41 -4.10 -7.28 -1.86
CA GLN A 41 -2.95 -6.83 -1.09
C GLN A 41 -2.14 -5.76 -1.84
N LEU A 42 -1.92 -5.95 -3.14
CA LEU A 42 -1.23 -4.96 -3.97
C LEU A 42 -1.98 -3.62 -4.03
N VAL A 43 -3.31 -3.66 -4.20
CA VAL A 43 -4.14 -2.45 -4.20
C VAL A 43 -4.08 -1.75 -2.85
N LEU A 44 -4.24 -2.48 -1.74
CA LEU A 44 -4.17 -1.91 -0.40
C LEU A 44 -2.82 -1.25 -0.13
N LYS A 45 -1.72 -1.93 -0.46
CA LYS A 45 -0.36 -1.40 -0.34
C LYS A 45 -0.16 -0.14 -1.18
N ASN A 46 -0.75 -0.08 -2.38
CA ASN A 46 -0.71 1.12 -3.22
C ASN A 46 -1.47 2.28 -2.58
N VAL A 47 -2.65 2.03 -2.00
CA VAL A 47 -3.42 3.03 -1.25
C VAL A 47 -2.61 3.52 -0.04
N GLU A 48 -2.02 2.63 0.75
CA GLU A 48 -1.16 3.00 1.89
C GLU A 48 0.00 3.90 1.44
N THR A 49 0.63 3.57 0.31
CA THR A 49 1.75 4.35 -0.23
C THR A 49 1.30 5.75 -0.66
N VAL A 50 0.14 5.87 -1.33
CA VAL A 50 -0.42 7.17 -1.73
C VAL A 50 -0.83 8.00 -0.51
N VAL A 51 -1.41 7.37 0.52
CA VAL A 51 -1.77 8.05 1.77
C VAL A 51 -0.50 8.53 2.50
N GLY A 52 0.53 7.69 2.57
CA GLY A 52 1.83 8.08 3.13
C GLY A 52 2.41 9.31 2.44
N MET A 53 2.39 9.32 1.11
CA MET A 53 2.80 10.48 0.31
C MET A 53 1.97 11.73 0.65
N GLN A 54 0.64 11.64 0.75
CA GLN A 54 -0.20 12.79 1.12
C GLN A 54 0.13 13.35 2.51
N VAL A 55 0.43 12.49 3.48
CA VAL A 55 0.85 12.90 4.83
C VAL A 55 2.20 13.61 4.78
N GLU A 56 3.17 13.08 4.02
CA GLU A 56 4.48 13.69 3.84
C GLU A 56 4.39 15.06 3.15
N SER A 57 3.61 15.18 2.08
CA SER A 57 3.39 16.45 1.40
C SER A 57 2.73 17.47 2.33
N PHE A 58 1.69 17.07 3.08
CA PHE A 58 1.06 17.97 4.07
C PHE A 58 2.06 18.47 5.12
N LYS A 59 2.90 17.57 5.66
CA LYS A 59 3.95 17.93 6.61
C LYS A 59 4.94 18.93 6.00
N ALA A 60 5.37 18.69 4.76
CA ALA A 60 6.31 19.58 4.07
C ALA A 60 5.72 20.99 3.87
N TYR A 61 4.47 21.11 3.43
CA TYR A 61 3.82 22.41 3.26
C TYR A 61 3.56 23.11 4.61
N ALA A 62 3.17 22.37 5.65
CA ALA A 62 3.00 22.91 6.99
C ALA A 62 4.34 23.44 7.55
N ASP A 63 5.41 22.67 7.41
CA ASP A 63 6.76 23.07 7.85
C ASP A 63 7.24 24.33 7.11
N LEU A 64 6.96 24.45 5.80
CA LEU A 64 7.23 25.67 5.04
C LEU A 64 6.43 26.86 5.57
N GLY A 65 5.13 26.67 5.81
CA GLY A 65 4.25 27.71 6.34
C GLY A 65 4.68 28.22 7.71
N PHE A 66 4.97 27.31 8.65
CA PHE A 66 5.44 27.68 9.99
C PHE A 66 6.79 28.39 9.95
N LYS A 67 7.73 27.92 9.11
CA LYS A 67 9.02 28.61 8.92
C LYS A 67 8.83 30.02 8.39
N ASN A 68 7.98 30.19 7.38
CA ASN A 68 7.70 31.50 6.81
C ASN A 68 7.01 32.44 7.80
N LEU A 69 6.05 31.91 8.58
CA LEU A 69 5.35 32.70 9.61
C LEU A 69 6.31 33.14 10.72
N ASN A 70 7.17 32.25 11.21
CA ASN A 70 8.18 32.62 12.21
C ASN A 70 9.15 33.68 11.68
N ALA A 71 9.63 33.54 10.44
CA ALA A 71 10.48 34.56 9.82
C ALA A 71 9.77 35.92 9.72
N GLY A 72 8.48 35.94 9.36
CA GLY A 72 7.69 37.17 9.32
C GLY A 72 7.49 37.83 10.68
N LEU A 73 7.37 37.04 11.76
CA LEU A 73 7.26 37.55 13.14
C LEU A 73 8.57 38.15 13.67
N GLU A 74 9.71 37.79 13.08
CA GLU A 74 11.02 38.31 13.46
C GLU A 74 11.32 39.70 12.85
N VAL A 75 10.54 40.13 11.86
CA VAL A 75 10.71 41.43 11.19
C VAL A 75 10.28 42.58 12.11
N LYS A 76 11.23 43.46 12.44
CA LYS A 76 11.06 44.65 13.29
C LYS A 76 11.49 45.93 12.59
N THR A 77 12.30 45.85 11.53
CA THR A 77 12.83 46.99 10.78
C THR A 77 12.55 46.90 9.27
N ILE A 78 12.76 48.00 8.54
CA ILE A 78 12.59 48.05 7.08
C ILE A 78 13.69 47.23 6.38
N GLU A 79 14.89 47.19 6.93
CA GLU A 79 15.98 46.35 6.43
C GLU A 79 15.65 44.86 6.56
N GLU A 80 15.09 44.45 7.70
CA GLU A 80 14.62 43.06 7.92
C GLU A 80 13.44 42.70 7.01
N LEU A 81 12.58 43.67 6.69
CA LEU A 81 11.50 43.48 5.71
C LEU A 81 12.05 43.18 4.31
N ASN A 82 13.10 43.88 3.88
CA ASN A 82 13.74 43.60 2.58
C ASN A 82 14.34 42.19 2.54
N VAL A 83 14.94 41.73 3.64
CA VAL A 83 15.45 40.35 3.76
C VAL A 83 14.31 39.33 3.68
N TYR A 84 13.21 39.57 4.40
CA TYR A 84 12.04 38.70 4.38
C TYR A 84 11.42 38.60 2.97
N VAL A 85 11.44 39.68 2.17
CA VAL A 85 10.99 39.64 0.77
C VAL A 85 11.87 38.73 -0.10
N GLU A 86 13.18 38.67 0.15
CA GLU A 86 14.05 37.71 -0.52
C GLU A 86 13.76 36.27 -0.05
N ASP A 87 13.46 36.07 1.24
CA ASP A 87 13.07 34.76 1.79
C ASP A 87 11.77 34.23 1.16
N LEU A 88 10.81 35.11 0.84
CA LEU A 88 9.59 34.71 0.12
C LEU A 88 9.90 34.08 -1.25
N LYS A 89 10.95 34.54 -1.95
CA LYS A 89 11.39 33.92 -3.21
C LYS A 89 11.98 32.53 -2.97
N ALA A 90 12.72 32.36 -1.88
CA ALA A 90 13.27 31.06 -1.48
C ALA A 90 12.15 30.08 -1.08
N VAL A 91 11.10 30.55 -0.39
CA VAL A 91 9.90 29.76 -0.08
C VAL A 91 9.19 29.34 -1.36
N ALA A 92 8.97 30.27 -2.30
CA ALA A 92 8.36 29.96 -3.59
C ALA A 92 9.15 28.89 -4.38
N LYS A 93 10.49 28.99 -4.36
CA LYS A 93 11.36 27.97 -4.97
C LYS A 93 11.18 26.61 -4.31
N LYS A 94 11.16 26.55 -2.97
CA LYS A 94 10.94 25.29 -2.23
C LYS A 94 9.57 24.68 -2.50
N VAL A 95 8.52 25.49 -2.62
CA VAL A 95 7.18 25.00 -3.02
C VAL A 95 7.25 24.36 -4.41
N ASN A 96 7.92 25.00 -5.38
CA ASN A 96 8.06 24.44 -6.71
C ASN A 96 8.86 23.13 -6.74
N GLU A 97 9.94 23.06 -5.95
CA GLU A 97 10.72 21.83 -5.75
C GLU A 97 9.86 20.72 -5.12
N GLN A 98 9.05 21.04 -4.11
CA GLN A 98 8.15 20.08 -3.47
C GLN A 98 7.10 19.55 -4.44
N VAL A 99 6.44 20.42 -5.22
CA VAL A 99 5.45 20.00 -6.23
C VAL A 99 6.08 19.08 -7.27
N THR A 100 7.30 19.40 -7.73
CA THR A 100 8.04 18.57 -8.68
C THR A 100 8.34 17.20 -8.07
N SER A 101 8.79 17.17 -6.81
CA SER A 101 9.06 15.93 -6.08
C SER A 101 7.80 15.07 -5.90
N ASP A 102 6.68 15.68 -5.54
CA ASP A 102 5.38 15.01 -5.38
C ASP A 102 4.93 14.37 -6.72
N LEU A 103 5.11 15.06 -7.85
CA LEU A 103 4.81 14.52 -9.19
C LEU A 103 5.70 13.34 -9.57
N GLU A 104 7.00 13.42 -9.30
CA GLU A 104 7.92 12.30 -9.52
C GLU A 104 7.57 11.09 -8.65
N ALA A 105 7.21 11.33 -7.39
CA ALA A 105 6.80 10.29 -6.45
C ALA A 105 5.53 9.57 -6.94
N LEU A 106 4.51 10.32 -7.35
CA LEU A 106 3.30 9.76 -7.95
C LEU A 106 3.61 8.91 -9.19
N GLY A 107 4.49 9.39 -10.07
CA GLY A 107 4.93 8.64 -11.24
C GLY A 107 5.58 7.31 -10.88
N LYS A 108 6.46 7.30 -9.87
CA LYS A 108 7.12 6.10 -9.34
C LYS A 108 6.12 5.12 -8.72
N ILE A 109 5.15 5.61 -7.95
CA ILE A 109 4.08 4.79 -7.36
C ILE A 109 3.30 4.06 -8.46
N ASN A 110 2.87 4.78 -9.50
CA ASN A 110 2.15 4.20 -10.62
C ASN A 110 2.98 3.14 -11.38
N ALA A 111 4.25 3.45 -11.68
CA ALA A 111 5.14 2.52 -12.36
C ALA A 111 5.33 1.23 -11.56
N LYS A 112 5.54 1.35 -10.24
CA LYS A 112 5.71 0.21 -9.33
C LYS A 112 4.45 -0.64 -9.22
N PHE A 113 3.26 -0.02 -9.14
CA PHE A 113 2.00 -0.75 -9.12
C PHE A 113 1.82 -1.59 -10.39
N ILE A 114 2.07 -1.02 -11.57
CA ILE A 114 1.99 -1.74 -12.85
C ILE A 114 3.01 -2.89 -12.90
N GLU A 115 4.24 -2.66 -12.43
CA GLU A 115 5.29 -3.67 -12.37
C GLU A 115 4.90 -4.84 -11.44
N GLU A 116 4.45 -4.55 -10.22
CA GLU A 116 4.02 -5.57 -9.25
C GLU A 116 2.77 -6.31 -9.75
N ALA A 117 1.82 -5.63 -10.40
CA ALA A 117 0.62 -6.24 -10.99
C ALA A 117 0.97 -7.25 -12.10
N ARG A 118 1.96 -6.94 -12.95
CA ARG A 118 2.42 -7.85 -14.02
C ARG A 118 3.07 -9.14 -13.50
N LYS A 119 3.58 -9.12 -12.27
CA LYS A 119 4.18 -10.30 -11.62
C LYS A 119 3.13 -11.26 -11.06
N LEU A 120 1.88 -10.84 -10.93
CA LEU A 120 0.79 -11.68 -10.42
C LEU A 120 0.33 -12.67 -11.51
N PRO A 121 0.21 -13.98 -11.20
CA PRO A 121 -0.33 -14.97 -12.13
C PRO A 121 -1.78 -14.64 -12.48
N ASP A 122 -2.11 -14.61 -13.78
CA ASP A 122 -3.48 -14.42 -14.28
C ASP A 122 -4.26 -13.28 -13.60
N VAL A 123 -3.78 -12.03 -13.72
CA VAL A 123 -4.50 -10.81 -13.25
C VAL A 123 -5.98 -10.79 -13.72
N LYS A 124 -6.28 -11.39 -14.88
CA LYS A 124 -7.63 -11.56 -15.44
C LYS A 124 -8.56 -12.44 -14.59
N LYS A 125 -8.03 -13.43 -13.86
CA LYS A 125 -8.79 -14.30 -12.94
C LYS A 125 -8.96 -13.69 -11.54
N ALA A 126 -8.11 -12.73 -11.17
CA ALA A 126 -8.16 -11.99 -9.90
C ALA A 126 -9.15 -10.80 -9.91
N ALA A 127 -9.47 -10.27 -11.10
CA ALA A 127 -10.37 -9.12 -11.30
C ALA A 127 -11.87 -9.30 -10.94
N PRO A 128 -12.50 -10.50 -10.87
CA PRO A 128 -13.96 -10.58 -10.73
C PRO A 128 -14.51 -10.15 -9.36
N ALA A 129 -13.67 -9.87 -8.35
CA ALA A 129 -14.12 -9.34 -7.05
C ALA A 129 -14.34 -7.81 -7.04
N VAL A 130 -13.73 -7.05 -7.95
CA VAL A 130 -13.82 -5.57 -7.95
C VAL A 130 -15.09 -5.06 -8.65
N LYS A 131 -15.63 -5.82 -9.61
CA LYS A 131 -16.84 -5.43 -10.37
C LYS A 131 -18.16 -5.48 -9.56
N LYS A 132 -18.13 -5.93 -8.30
CA LYS A 132 -19.33 -6.05 -7.46
C LYS A 132 -19.42 -4.98 -6.36
N ALA A 133 -18.48 -4.05 -6.31
CA ALA A 133 -18.42 -2.97 -5.31
C ALA A 133 -18.44 -1.55 -5.92
N ALA A 134 -18.82 -1.42 -7.20
CA ALA A 134 -19.09 -0.16 -7.88
C ALA A 134 -20.56 -0.08 -8.26
#